data_AF-A0A1Z8N1I7-F1
#
_entry.id   AF-A0A1Z8N1I7-F1
#
_cell.length_a   1.000
_cell.length_b   1.000
_cell.length_c   1.000
_cell.angle_alpha   90.00
_cell.angle_beta   90.00
_cell.angle_gamma   90.00
#
_symmetry.space_group_name_H-M   'P 1'
#
loop_
_entity.id
_entity.type
_entity.pdbx_description
1 polymer ?
#
loop_
_entity_poly.entity_id
_entity_poly.type
_entity_poly.pdbx_seq_one_letter_code
_entity_poly.pdbx_strand_id
1 'polypeptide(L)'
;MNDLMEERLAETLVAIFDDLFEESVTTVLRGGADEPFYEPGSPAMVWFRYHYPRSALHEISHWCLAGESRRRLPDYGYWYAPEGRNGAQQAAFFAVEVKPQAIESLFCKALGIPFDVSIDNLDSPPASKEVVAFRRRVVAQSAQFRSRGLPHRAQQFLSRLQVLKSEEKVA
;
A
#
# COMPACT_ATOMS: atom_id res chain seq x y z
N MET A 1 2.07 11.72 -15.68
CA MET A 1 2.01 10.39 -16.32
C MET A 1 0.71 10.38 -17.11
N ASN A 2 0.65 9.86 -18.34
CA ASN A 2 -0.61 9.83 -19.10
C ASN A 2 -1.54 8.76 -18.48
N ASP A 3 -2.86 8.95 -18.46
CA ASP A 3 -3.81 8.04 -17.78
C ASP A 3 -3.66 6.58 -18.24
N LEU A 4 -3.47 6.37 -19.55
CA LEU A 4 -3.19 5.05 -20.15
C LEU A 4 -1.94 4.36 -19.58
N MET A 5 -0.94 5.13 -19.17
CA MET A 5 0.30 4.59 -18.60
C MET A 5 0.12 4.19 -17.13
N GLU A 6 -0.72 4.92 -16.39
CA GLU A 6 -1.07 4.57 -15.01
C GLU A 6 -1.93 3.30 -14.96
N GLU A 7 -2.91 3.19 -15.85
CA GLU A 7 -3.77 2.01 -15.96
C GLU A 7 -2.95 0.75 -16.29
N ARG A 8 -2.07 0.81 -17.30
CA ARG A 8 -1.16 -0.31 -17.63
C ARG A 8 -0.24 -0.70 -16.48
N LEU A 9 0.24 0.27 -15.72
CA LEU A 9 1.03 -0.02 -14.53
C LEU A 9 0.19 -0.71 -13.46
N ALA A 10 -1.04 -0.26 -13.22
CA ALA A 10 -1.94 -0.92 -12.28
C ALA A 10 -2.25 -2.37 -12.67
N GLU A 11 -2.50 -2.64 -13.95
CA GLU A 11 -2.65 -4.01 -14.47
C GLU A 11 -1.39 -4.85 -14.26
N THR A 12 -0.21 -4.26 -14.46
CA THR A 12 1.07 -4.93 -14.20
C THR A 12 1.23 -5.28 -12.72
N LEU A 13 0.81 -4.39 -11.81
CA LEU A 13 0.85 -4.65 -10.36
C LEU A 13 -0.10 -5.78 -9.97
N VAL A 14 -1.28 -5.87 -10.60
CA VAL A 14 -2.22 -6.99 -10.43
C VAL A 14 -1.58 -8.30 -10.85
N ALA A 15 -1.02 -8.36 -12.07
CA ALA A 15 -0.37 -9.57 -12.57
C ALA A 15 0.77 -10.03 -11.66
N ILE A 16 1.66 -9.12 -11.22
CA ILE A 16 2.76 -9.45 -10.32
C ILE A 16 2.26 -9.94 -8.96
N PHE A 17 1.19 -9.35 -8.43
CA PHE A 17 0.63 -9.76 -7.15
C PHE A 17 0.03 -11.16 -7.25
N ASP A 18 -0.81 -11.41 -8.24
CA ASP A 18 -1.51 -12.68 -8.43
C ASP A 18 -0.50 -13.82 -8.70
N ASP A 19 0.50 -13.58 -9.56
CA ASP A 19 1.60 -14.52 -9.82
C ASP A 19 2.35 -14.96 -8.55
N LEU A 20 2.49 -14.05 -7.59
CA LEU A 20 3.20 -14.33 -6.33
C LEU A 20 2.31 -15.03 -5.30
N PHE A 21 1.02 -14.69 -5.24
CA PHE A 21 0.21 -14.87 -4.05
C PHE A 21 -1.09 -15.64 -4.25
N GLU A 22 -1.56 -15.83 -5.48
CA GLU A 22 -2.79 -16.58 -5.74
C GLU A 22 -2.62 -18.05 -5.33
N GLU A 23 -1.59 -18.72 -5.84
CA GLU A 23 -1.35 -20.13 -5.49
C GLU A 23 -0.84 -20.30 -4.06
N SER A 24 0.07 -19.42 -3.61
CA SER A 24 0.79 -19.61 -2.35
C SER A 24 -0.01 -19.24 -1.11
N VAL A 25 -0.90 -18.24 -1.21
CA VAL A 25 -1.69 -17.73 -0.08
C VAL A 25 -3.15 -17.41 -0.44
N THR A 26 -3.62 -17.85 -1.61
CA THR A 26 -5.03 -17.78 -2.03
C THR A 26 -5.59 -16.36 -1.93
N THR A 27 -4.81 -15.37 -2.37
CA THR A 27 -5.23 -13.96 -2.40
C THR A 27 -4.93 -13.34 -3.76
N VAL A 28 -5.88 -12.56 -4.28
CA VAL A 28 -5.76 -11.83 -5.55
C VAL A 28 -5.94 -10.33 -5.37
N LEU A 29 -5.38 -9.53 -6.27
CA LEU A 29 -5.49 -8.06 -6.31
C LEU A 29 -6.45 -7.64 -7.43
N ARG A 30 -7.36 -6.69 -7.16
CA ARG A 30 -8.31 -6.18 -8.17
C ARG A 30 -8.41 -4.66 -8.09
N GLY A 31 -8.42 -4.01 -9.25
CA GLY A 31 -8.74 -2.60 -9.39
C GLY A 31 -10.22 -2.39 -9.72
N GLY A 32 -10.62 -1.13 -9.87
CA GLY A 32 -11.95 -0.71 -10.31
C GLY A 32 -12.94 -0.42 -9.19
N ALA A 33 -12.52 -0.52 -7.92
CA ALA A 33 -13.39 -0.21 -6.79
C ALA A 33 -13.48 1.31 -6.57
N ASP A 34 -14.62 1.79 -6.06
CA ASP A 34 -14.78 3.19 -5.63
C ASP A 34 -13.98 3.49 -4.35
N GLU A 35 -13.95 2.51 -3.43
CA GLU A 35 -13.18 2.54 -2.19
C GLU A 35 -12.34 1.26 -2.08
N PRO A 36 -11.12 1.35 -1.54
CA PRO A 36 -10.31 0.16 -1.27
C PRO A 36 -10.98 -0.72 -0.22
N PHE A 37 -10.80 -2.02 -0.33
CA PHE A 37 -11.38 -2.98 0.60
C PHE A 37 -10.66 -4.33 0.57
N TYR A 38 -10.50 -4.95 1.73
CA TYR A 38 -10.08 -6.34 1.82
C TYR A 38 -11.25 -7.26 2.15
N GLU A 39 -11.52 -8.19 1.25
CA GLU A 39 -12.55 -9.21 1.38
C GLU A 39 -11.93 -10.58 1.69
N PRO A 40 -12.16 -11.16 2.88
CA PRO A 40 -11.71 -12.52 3.16
C PRO A 40 -12.52 -13.54 2.34
N GLY A 41 -11.85 -14.54 1.78
CA GLY A 41 -12.48 -15.54 0.92
C GLY A 41 -11.51 -16.61 0.44
N SER A 42 -11.91 -17.34 -0.60
CA SER A 42 -11.07 -18.32 -1.29
C SER A 42 -11.29 -18.24 -2.82
N PRO A 43 -10.63 -17.30 -3.53
CA PRO A 43 -9.55 -16.44 -3.02
C PRO A 43 -10.07 -15.27 -2.18
N ALA A 44 -9.23 -14.78 -1.26
CA ALA A 44 -9.41 -13.46 -0.66
C ALA A 44 -9.08 -12.38 -1.68
N MET A 45 -9.72 -11.21 -1.57
CA MET A 45 -9.60 -10.13 -2.55
C MET A 45 -9.06 -8.87 -1.88
N VAL A 46 -8.03 -8.29 -2.48
CA VAL A 46 -7.54 -6.95 -2.14
C VAL A 46 -8.02 -6.01 -3.25
N TRP A 47 -8.96 -5.14 -2.93
CA TRP A 47 -9.50 -4.15 -3.86
C TRP A 47 -8.81 -2.81 -3.68
N PHE A 48 -8.36 -2.19 -4.77
CA PHE A 48 -7.84 -0.84 -4.77
C PHE A 48 -8.68 0.11 -5.63
N ARG A 49 -8.54 1.41 -5.36
CA ARG A 49 -9.38 2.43 -5.95
C ARG A 49 -9.07 2.63 -7.43
N TYR A 50 -10.10 2.50 -8.26
CA TYR A 50 -10.04 2.63 -9.72
C TYR A 50 -8.84 1.87 -10.29
N HIS A 51 -8.08 2.49 -11.19
CA HIS A 51 -6.87 1.91 -11.78
C HIS A 51 -5.63 2.69 -11.34
N TYR A 52 -5.61 3.21 -10.10
CA TYR A 52 -4.51 4.02 -9.59
C TYR A 52 -3.38 3.17 -9.00
N PRO A 53 -2.15 3.21 -9.58
CA PRO A 53 -1.02 2.44 -9.08
C PRO A 53 -0.67 2.75 -7.62
N ARG A 54 -0.77 4.01 -7.19
CA ARG A 54 -0.51 4.39 -5.79
C ARG A 54 -1.51 3.73 -4.84
N SER A 55 -2.78 3.62 -5.23
CA SER A 55 -3.78 2.92 -4.44
C SER A 55 -3.48 1.42 -4.36
N ALA A 56 -3.14 0.77 -5.48
CA ALA A 56 -2.72 -0.63 -5.49
C ALA A 56 -1.53 -0.89 -4.55
N LEU A 57 -0.47 -0.07 -4.64
CA LEU A 57 0.71 -0.19 -3.79
C LEU A 57 0.40 0.01 -2.31
N HIS A 58 -0.53 0.90 -1.99
CA HIS A 58 -0.99 1.14 -0.63
C HIS A 58 -1.70 -0.10 -0.06
N GLU A 59 -2.66 -0.66 -0.79
CA GLU A 59 -3.41 -1.84 -0.35
C GLU A 59 -2.53 -3.08 -0.20
N ILE A 60 -1.60 -3.29 -1.13
CA ILE A 60 -0.59 -4.36 -1.01
C ILE A 60 0.24 -4.17 0.26
N SER A 61 0.58 -2.92 0.63
CA SER A 61 1.34 -2.63 1.84
C SER A 61 0.58 -2.96 3.12
N HIS A 62 -0.72 -2.62 3.17
CA HIS A 62 -1.61 -3.04 4.25
C HIS A 62 -1.71 -4.56 4.35
N TRP A 63 -2.00 -5.21 3.21
CA TRP A 63 -2.12 -6.65 3.12
C TRP A 63 -0.86 -7.37 3.61
N CYS A 64 0.32 -6.89 3.21
CA CYS A 64 1.62 -7.46 3.59
C CYS A 64 1.85 -7.44 5.10
N LEU A 65 1.33 -6.44 5.82
CA LEU A 65 1.44 -6.29 7.27
C LEU A 65 0.37 -7.07 8.04
N ALA A 66 -0.80 -7.32 7.43
CA ALA A 66 -1.88 -8.05 8.07
C ALA A 66 -1.50 -9.53 8.26
N GLY A 67 -1.31 -9.95 9.50
CA GLY A 67 -1.10 -11.37 9.86
C GLY A 67 -2.33 -12.24 9.57
N GLU A 68 -2.17 -13.56 9.62
CA GLU A 68 -3.23 -14.53 9.28
C GLU A 68 -4.56 -14.26 10.00
N SER A 69 -4.51 -13.94 11.31
CA SER A 69 -5.72 -13.66 12.07
C SER A 69 -6.48 -12.44 11.57
N ARG A 70 -5.77 -11.41 11.11
CA ARG A 70 -6.39 -10.22 10.55
C ARG A 70 -6.94 -10.48 9.16
N ARG A 71 -6.27 -11.30 8.35
CA ARG A 71 -6.74 -11.69 7.01
C ARG A 71 -8.02 -12.54 7.01
N ARG A 72 -8.54 -12.92 8.18
CA ARG A 72 -9.88 -13.53 8.32
C ARG A 72 -11.00 -12.52 8.52
N LEU A 73 -10.67 -11.23 8.65
CA LEU A 73 -11.63 -10.16 8.90
C LEU A 73 -11.69 -9.23 7.69
N PRO A 74 -12.89 -8.72 7.35
CA PRO A 74 -13.03 -7.57 6.46
C PRO A 74 -12.10 -6.43 6.87
N ASP A 75 -11.40 -5.82 5.91
CA ASP A 75 -10.42 -4.74 6.13
C ASP A 75 -9.41 -5.01 7.25
N TYR A 76 -9.02 -6.28 7.41
CA TYR A 76 -8.06 -6.71 8.42
C TYR A 76 -8.50 -6.44 9.87
N GLY A 77 -9.78 -6.09 10.08
CA GLY A 77 -10.33 -5.61 11.34
C GLY A 77 -9.84 -4.21 11.73
N TYR A 78 -9.35 -3.40 10.78
CA TYR A 78 -9.07 -1.99 11.02
C TYR A 78 -10.37 -1.21 11.19
N TRP A 79 -10.30 -0.14 11.97
CA TRP A 79 -11.42 0.78 12.13
C TRP A 79 -11.44 1.76 10.96
N TYR A 80 -12.56 1.82 10.24
CA TYR A 80 -12.86 2.88 9.29
C TYR A 80 -13.44 4.10 10.03
N ALA A 81 -12.72 5.22 10.00
CA ALA A 81 -13.24 6.49 10.47
C ALA A 81 -13.59 7.35 9.24
N PRO A 82 -14.85 7.82 9.11
CA PRO A 82 -15.23 8.70 8.01
C PRO A 82 -14.41 10.00 8.04
N GLU A 83 -14.49 10.76 6.95
CA GLU A 83 -13.97 12.13 6.84
C GLU A 83 -14.38 13.00 8.05
N GLY A 84 -13.54 13.99 8.38
CA GLY A 84 -13.77 14.86 9.55
C GLY A 84 -13.18 14.32 10.86
N ARG A 85 -12.09 13.53 10.78
CA ARG A 85 -11.38 13.04 11.97
C ARG A 85 -10.87 14.21 12.81
N ASN A 86 -11.15 14.17 14.11
CA ASN A 86 -10.56 15.10 15.06
C ASN A 86 -9.05 14.81 15.25
N GLY A 87 -8.34 15.70 15.94
CA GLY A 87 -6.88 15.57 16.13
C GLY A 87 -6.45 14.25 16.79
N ALA A 88 -7.24 13.71 17.73
CA ALA A 88 -6.91 12.43 18.38
C ALA A 88 -7.11 11.24 17.42
N GLN A 89 -8.17 11.26 16.62
CA GLN A 89 -8.43 10.25 15.58
C GLN A 89 -7.36 10.31 14.48
N GLN A 90 -6.97 11.52 14.05
CA GLN A 90 -5.91 11.71 13.08
C GLN A 90 -4.55 11.21 13.59
N ALA A 91 -4.24 11.46 14.87
CA ALA A 91 -3.03 10.94 15.50
C ALA A 91 -3.03 9.40 15.57
N ALA A 92 -4.18 8.79 15.86
CA ALA A 92 -4.35 7.34 15.84
C ALA A 92 -4.17 6.75 14.44
N PHE A 93 -4.74 7.40 13.41
CA PHE A 93 -4.51 7.05 12.01
C PHE A 93 -3.02 7.11 11.66
N PHE A 94 -2.36 8.24 11.91
CA PHE A 94 -0.92 8.36 11.67
C PHE A 94 -0.11 7.32 12.44
N ALA A 95 -0.57 6.81 13.58
CA ALA A 95 0.13 5.75 14.29
C ALA A 95 0.10 4.41 13.55
N VAL A 96 -1.06 4.04 12.99
CA VAL A 96 -1.23 2.78 12.25
C VAL A 96 -0.64 2.85 10.84
N GLU A 97 -0.62 4.03 10.23
CA GLU A 97 -0.18 4.26 8.85
C GLU A 97 1.34 4.32 8.65
N VAL A 98 2.14 4.47 9.71
CA VAL A 98 3.60 4.58 9.55
C VAL A 98 4.20 3.38 8.83
N LYS A 99 3.75 2.16 9.15
CA LYS A 99 4.32 0.95 8.55
C LYS A 99 3.81 0.71 7.12
N PRO A 100 2.49 0.76 6.83
CA PRO A 100 1.99 0.64 5.47
C PRO A 100 2.66 1.65 4.53
N GLN A 101 2.63 2.94 4.88
CA GLN A 101 3.19 3.98 4.03
C GLN A 101 4.73 3.90 3.89
N ALA A 102 5.42 3.31 4.88
CA ALA A 102 6.85 3.04 4.75
C ALA A 102 7.14 1.93 3.72
N ILE A 103 6.36 0.84 3.71
CA ILE A 103 6.48 -0.22 2.69
C ILE A 103 6.13 0.36 1.31
N GLU A 104 5.03 1.09 1.22
CA GLU A 104 4.55 1.76 0.03
C GLU A 104 5.63 2.68 -0.58
N SER A 105 6.32 3.46 0.26
CA SER A 105 7.43 4.31 -0.19
C SER A 105 8.58 3.52 -0.83
N LEU A 106 8.83 2.29 -0.38
CA LEU A 106 9.87 1.42 -0.95
C LEU A 106 9.43 0.82 -2.28
N PHE A 107 8.15 0.45 -2.42
CA PHE A 107 7.59 0.02 -3.69
C PHE A 107 7.61 1.15 -4.73
N CYS A 108 7.17 2.35 -4.37
CA CYS A 108 7.27 3.54 -5.22
C CYS A 108 8.70 3.79 -5.68
N LYS A 109 9.67 3.70 -4.76
CA LYS A 109 11.08 3.86 -5.10
C LYS A 109 11.55 2.80 -6.11
N ALA A 110 11.11 1.55 -5.99
CA ALA A 110 11.49 0.49 -6.93
C ALA A 110 10.96 0.76 -8.35
N LEU A 111 9.76 1.34 -8.46
CA LEU A 111 9.13 1.67 -9.74
C LEU A 111 9.57 3.03 -10.32
N GLY A 112 10.23 3.87 -9.51
CA GLY A 112 10.61 5.23 -9.89
C GLY A 112 9.44 6.23 -9.87
N ILE A 113 8.42 5.96 -9.05
CA ILE A 113 7.22 6.80 -8.93
C ILE A 113 7.38 7.71 -7.71
N PRO A 114 6.98 9.00 -7.78
CA PRO A 114 6.97 9.88 -6.63
C PRO A 114 6.12 9.33 -5.48
N PHE A 115 6.60 9.51 -4.25
CA PHE A 115 5.89 9.17 -3.04
C PHE A 115 5.76 10.39 -2.15
N ASP A 116 4.55 10.65 -1.66
CA ASP A 116 4.29 11.46 -0.49
C ASP A 116 3.29 10.74 0.42
N VAL A 117 3.29 11.11 1.69
CA VAL A 117 2.41 10.51 2.70
C VAL A 117 0.94 10.84 2.41
N SER A 118 0.07 9.85 2.54
CA SER A 118 -1.38 10.06 2.51
C SER A 118 -1.87 10.47 3.89
N ILE A 119 -2.59 11.58 3.96
CA ILE A 119 -3.14 12.12 5.21
C ILE A 119 -4.58 11.66 5.44
N ASP A 120 -5.31 11.40 4.36
CA ASP A 120 -6.66 10.81 4.35
C ASP A 120 -7.67 11.55 5.23
N ASN A 121 -7.70 12.88 5.13
CA ASN A 121 -8.66 13.74 5.86
C ASN A 121 -8.77 15.08 5.13
N LEU A 122 -9.62 15.13 4.11
CA LEU A 122 -9.81 16.30 3.26
C LEU A 122 -10.65 17.37 3.96
N ASP A 123 -11.61 16.96 4.79
CA ASP A 123 -12.56 17.88 5.44
C ASP A 123 -11.96 18.60 6.67
N SER A 124 -10.91 18.05 7.27
CA SER A 124 -10.23 18.62 8.44
C SER A 124 -8.73 18.35 8.40
N PRO A 125 -8.00 19.01 7.49
CA PRO A 125 -6.59 18.74 7.30
C PRO A 125 -5.78 19.03 8.58
N PRO A 126 -4.89 18.12 9.01
CA PRO A 126 -4.05 18.33 10.18
C PRO A 126 -3.08 19.49 10.00
N ALA A 127 -2.56 19.98 11.12
CA ALA A 127 -1.60 21.06 11.10
C ALA A 127 -0.31 20.62 10.37
N SER A 128 0.34 21.53 9.63
CA SER A 128 1.54 21.20 8.83
C SER A 128 2.65 20.55 9.67
N LYS A 129 2.79 20.93 10.95
CA LYS A 129 3.74 20.32 11.89
C LYS A 129 3.49 18.83 12.12
N GLU A 130 2.23 18.40 12.14
CA GLU A 130 1.83 17.01 12.36
C GLU A 130 2.11 16.18 11.12
N VAL A 131 1.83 16.72 9.93
CA VAL A 131 2.18 16.11 8.64
C VAL A 131 3.69 15.93 8.51
N VAL A 132 4.47 16.95 8.85
CA VAL A 132 5.95 16.87 8.84
C VAL A 132 6.45 15.80 9.81
N ALA A 133 5.87 15.72 11.01
CA ALA A 133 6.22 14.69 11.99
C ALA A 133 5.87 13.28 11.48
N PHE A 134 4.69 13.10 10.87
CA PHE A 134 4.26 11.84 10.26
C PHE A 134 5.20 11.42 9.13
N ARG A 135 5.52 12.33 8.19
CA ARG A 135 6.47 12.08 7.10
C ARG A 135 7.84 11.64 7.63
N ARG A 136 8.37 12.29 8.68
CA ARG A 136 9.63 11.89 9.32
C ARG A 136 9.58 10.46 9.87
N ARG A 137 8.47 10.08 10.51
CA ARG A 137 8.27 8.71 11.04
C ARG A 137 8.21 7.68 9.92
N VAL A 138 7.51 7.97 8.82
CA VAL A 138 7.48 7.11 7.63
C VAL A 138 8.88 6.92 7.06
N VAL A 139 9.64 8.01 6.85
CA VAL A 139 11.03 7.94 6.34
C VAL A 139 11.94 7.10 7.26
N ALA A 140 11.85 7.30 8.58
CA ALA A 140 12.60 6.52 9.56
C ALA A 140 12.24 5.03 9.52
N GLN A 141 10.94 4.71 9.43
CA GLN A 141 10.46 3.34 9.31
C GLN A 141 10.91 2.68 8.00
N SER A 142 10.92 3.40 6.87
CA SER A 142 11.45 2.89 5.60
C SER A 142 12.95 2.59 5.69
N ALA A 143 13.72 3.43 6.38
CA ALA A 143 15.15 3.17 6.63
C ALA A 143 15.35 1.94 7.53
N GLN A 144 14.48 1.73 8.52
CA GLN A 144 14.49 0.54 9.36
C GLN A 144 14.19 -0.73 8.55
N PHE A 145 13.17 -0.71 7.68
CA PHE A 145 12.87 -1.86 6.82
C PHE A 145 14.03 -2.20 5.87
N ARG A 146 14.72 -1.20 5.33
CA ARG A 146 15.91 -1.44 4.50
C ARG A 146 17.07 -2.09 5.26
N SER A 147 17.25 -1.76 6.54
CA SER A 147 18.37 -2.28 7.34
C SER A 147 18.07 -3.60 8.02
N ARG A 148 16.81 -3.85 8.41
CA ARG A 148 16.40 -5.02 9.20
C ARG A 148 15.62 -6.06 8.39
N GLY A 149 15.25 -5.73 7.16
CA GLY A 149 14.39 -6.56 6.31
C GLY A 149 12.92 -6.15 6.38
N LEU A 150 12.20 -6.49 5.31
CA LEU A 150 10.75 -6.34 5.19
C LEU A 150 10.03 -7.59 5.70
N PRO A 151 8.72 -7.48 6.04
CA PRO A 151 7.86 -8.65 6.14
C PRO A 151 7.97 -9.50 4.87
N HIS A 152 7.92 -10.83 5.01
CA HIS A 152 8.24 -11.77 3.92
C HIS A 152 7.51 -11.46 2.61
N ARG A 153 6.19 -11.25 2.66
CA ARG A 153 5.37 -10.93 1.48
C ARG A 153 5.75 -9.58 0.84
N ALA A 154 6.03 -8.56 1.65
CA ALA A 154 6.51 -7.28 1.14
C ALA A 154 7.90 -7.41 0.49
N GLN A 155 8.77 -8.27 1.02
CA GLN A 155 10.07 -8.55 0.41
C GLN A 155 9.93 -9.26 -0.94
N GLN A 156 9.04 -10.27 -1.04
CA GLN A 156 8.77 -10.96 -2.30
C GLN A 156 8.27 -10.00 -3.37
N PHE A 157 7.29 -9.15 -3.02
CA PHE A 157 6.74 -8.16 -3.93
C PHE A 157 7.80 -7.13 -4.35
N LEU A 158 8.55 -6.55 -3.40
CA LEU A 158 9.63 -5.59 -3.70
C LEU A 158 10.66 -6.17 -4.67
N SER A 159 11.07 -7.42 -4.46
CA SER A 159 12.04 -8.09 -5.34
C SER A 159 11.52 -8.21 -6.77
N ARG A 160 10.24 -8.53 -6.98
CA ARG A 160 9.65 -8.59 -8.33
C ARG A 160 9.56 -7.22 -9.00
N LEU A 161 9.21 -6.16 -8.26
CA LEU A 161 9.20 -4.79 -8.79
C LEU A 161 10.60 -4.35 -9.28
N GLN A 162 11.66 -4.75 -8.56
CA GLN A 162 13.04 -4.41 -8.93
C GLN A 162 13.51 -5.14 -10.20
N VAL A 163 13.05 -6.38 -10.41
CA VAL A 163 13.32 -7.13 -11.65
C VAL A 163 12.63 -6.46 -12.83
N LEU A 164 11.33 -6.15 -12.71
CA LEU A 164 10.56 -5.44 -13.74
C LEU A 164 11.28 -4.15 -14.19
N LYS A 165 11.73 -3.34 -13.23
CA LYS A 165 12.43 -2.08 -13.55
C LYS A 165 13.79 -2.28 -14.23
N SER A 166 14.42 -3.42 -14.01
CA SER A 166 15.69 -3.76 -14.66
C SER A 166 15.46 -4.19 -16.10
N GLU A 167 14.39 -4.94 -16.37
CA GLU A 167 13.99 -5.36 -17.72
C GLU A 167 13.62 -4.15 -18.60
N GLU A 168 12.90 -3.17 -18.06
CA GLU A 168 12.57 -1.91 -18.75
C GLU A 168 13.79 -1.06 -19.13
N LYS A 169 14.94 -1.23 -18.47
CA LYS A 169 16.17 -0.46 -18.77
C LYS A 169 17.04 -1.12 -19.83
N VAL A 170 16.79 -2.39 -20.14
CA VAL A 170 17.56 -3.19 -21.10
C VAL A 170 16.86 -3.27 -22.46
N ALA A 171 15.54 -3.08 -22.48
CA ALA A 171 14.72 -2.90 -23.68
C ALA A 171 14.87 -1.49 -24.28
#